data_AF-A0A3D0Q6C2-F1
#
_entry.id   AF-A0A3D0Q6C2-F1
#
_cell.length_a   1.000
_cell.length_b   1.000
_cell.length_c   1.000
_cell.angle_alpha   90.00
_cell.angle_beta   90.00
_cell.angle_gamma   90.00
#
_symmetry.space_group_name_H-M   'P 1'
#
loop_
_entity.id
_entity.type
_entity.pdbx_description
1 polymer ?
#
loop_
_entity_poly.entity_id
_entity_poly.type
_entity_poly.pdbx_seq_one_letter_code
_entity_poly.pdbx_strand_id
1 'polypeptide(L)' 'GTKNSDADKQERKFLHKGISERNFERKFQLGDHVKVLAADLENGLLHVDLERVIPEAKKPRKIEIGGRLFESE' A
#
# COMPACT_ATOMS: atom_id res chain seq x y z
N GLY A 1 32.78 -18.55 14.64
CA GLY A 1 32.75 -17.60 15.77
C GLY A 1 31.96 -16.40 15.31
N THR A 2 31.14 -15.72 16.10
CA THR A 2 31.10 -15.38 17.54
C THR A 2 29.81 -14.55 17.67
N LYS A 3 29.02 -14.47 18.73
CA LYS A 3 28.93 -15.04 20.08
C LYS A 3 27.55 -14.54 20.57
N ASN A 4 26.87 -15.40 21.31
CA ASN A 4 25.64 -15.19 22.09
C ASN A 4 25.31 -13.74 22.49
N SER A 5 24.06 -13.32 22.27
CA SER A 5 23.42 -12.24 23.02
C SER A 5 22.09 -12.72 23.63
N ASP A 6 22.13 -13.88 24.29
CA ASP A 6 21.16 -14.26 25.35
C ASP A 6 21.58 -13.58 26.66
N ALA A 7 21.64 -12.25 26.69
CA ALA A 7 22.12 -11.49 27.84
C ALA A 7 21.16 -10.35 28.23
N ASP A 8 19.85 -10.56 28.09
CA ASP A 8 18.88 -9.68 28.76
C ASP A 8 17.49 -10.28 29.00
N LYS A 9 17.37 -11.62 29.00
CA LYS A 9 16.18 -12.29 29.53
C LYS A 9 16.29 -12.34 31.06
N GLN A 10 16.18 -11.19 31.72
CA GLN A 10 15.50 -11.22 33.01
C GLN A 10 14.13 -11.85 32.72
N GLU A 11 13.91 -13.07 33.22
CA GLU A 11 12.63 -13.77 33.09
C GLU A 11 11.56 -12.90 33.75
N ARG A 12 10.99 -11.97 32.98
CA ARG A 12 9.82 -11.21 33.38
C ARG A 12 8.71 -12.24 33.55
N LYS A 13 8.46 -12.65 34.80
CA LYS A 13 7.36 -13.54 35.18
C LYS A 13 6.06 -12.76 35.03
N PHE A 14 5.37 -12.99 33.92
CA PHE A 14 4.02 -12.51 33.73
C PHE A 14 3.04 -13.50 34.38
N LEU A 15 2.09 -13.00 35.18
CA LEU A 15 0.99 -13.82 35.71
C LEU A 15 0.04 -14.26 34.57
N HIS A 16 -0.20 -13.38 33.59
CA HIS A 16 -0.94 -13.66 32.37
C HIS A 16 -0.49 -12.71 31.26
N LYS A 17 -0.18 -13.25 30.07
CA LYS A 17 0.19 -12.48 28.87
C LYS A 17 -0.95 -12.59 27.85
N GLY A 18 -1.87 -11.64 27.87
CA GLY A 18 -3.06 -11.65 27.01
C GLY A 18 -2.76 -11.44 25.52
N ILE A 19 -1.61 -10.84 25.19
CA ILE A 19 -1.19 -10.60 23.80
C ILE A 19 0.25 -11.07 23.63
N SER A 20 0.47 -11.94 22.65
CA SER A 20 1.80 -12.42 22.29
C SER A 20 2.51 -11.39 21.40
N GLU A 21 3.74 -11.04 21.72
CA GLU A 21 4.62 -10.27 20.83
C GLU A 21 5.23 -11.25 19.83
N ARG A 22 4.68 -11.30 18.62
CA ARG A 22 5.16 -12.14 17.53
C ARG A 22 5.59 -11.25 16.37
N ASN A 23 6.67 -11.61 15.71
CA ASN A 23 7.03 -10.99 14.44
C ASN A 23 5.92 -11.27 13.42
N PHE A 24 5.61 -10.28 12.58
CA PHE A 24 4.63 -10.43 11.51
C PHE A 24 5.13 -9.80 10.22
N GLU A 25 4.68 -10.34 9.10
CA GLU A 25 4.87 -9.78 7.76
C GLU A 25 3.54 -9.90 7.02
N ARG A 26 3.10 -8.83 6.36
CA ARG A 26 1.91 -8.85 5.49
C ARG A 26 2.28 -8.28 4.12
N LYS A 27 1.92 -9.00 3.06
CA LYS A 27 2.10 -8.58 1.68
C LYS A 27 0.75 -8.30 1.07
N PHE A 28 0.65 -7.18 0.37
CA PHE A 28 -0.56 -6.77 -0.33
C PHE A 28 -0.23 -6.61 -1.82
N GLN A 29 -1.13 -7.07 -2.68
CA GLN A 29 -1.08 -6.76 -4.10
C GLN A 29 -1.86 -5.47 -4.33
N LEU A 30 -1.21 -4.47 -4.92
CA LEU A 30 -1.86 -3.23 -5.29
C LEU A 30 -2.56 -3.39 -6.63
N GLY A 31 -3.73 -2.78 -6.77
CA GLY A 31 -4.45 -2.76 -8.04
C GLY A 31 -3.74 -1.92 -9.10
N ASP A 32 -4.17 -2.09 -10.34
CA ASP A 32 -3.64 -1.32 -11.46
C ASP A 32 -3.78 0.19 -11.21
N HIS A 33 -2.69 0.92 -11.47
CA HIS A 33 -2.60 2.36 -11.31
C HIS A 33 -2.78 2.87 -9.87
N VAL A 34 -2.59 2.02 -8.86
CA VAL A 34 -2.50 2.44 -7.45
C VAL A 34 -1.04 2.78 -7.10
N LYS A 35 -0.83 3.88 -6.40
CA LYS A 35 0.47 4.31 -5.87
C LYS A 35 0.38 4.51 -4.36
N VAL A 36 1.46 4.19 -3.66
CA VAL A 36 1.63 4.52 -2.24
C VAL A 36 2.08 5.96 -2.13
N LEU A 37 1.41 6.74 -1.28
CA LEU A 37 1.76 8.14 -1.03
C LEU A 37 2.54 8.30 0.28
N ALA A 38 2.05 7.70 1.36
CA ALA A 38 2.61 7.85 2.70
C ALA A 38 2.36 6.59 3.55
N ALA A 39 3.09 6.50 4.65
CA ALA A 39 2.89 5.47 5.67
C ALA A 39 3.21 6.05 7.05
N ASP A 40 2.22 6.04 7.94
CA ASP A 40 2.27 6.71 9.23
C ASP A 40 1.85 5.74 10.34
N LEU A 41 2.58 5.76 11.47
CA LEU A 41 2.31 4.91 12.62
C LEU A 41 1.89 5.78 13.81
N GLU A 42 0.61 5.71 14.18
CA GLU A 42 0.06 6.47 15.29
C GLU A 42 -0.82 5.58 16.17
N ASN A 43 -0.73 5.72 17.49
CA ASN A 43 -1.53 4.97 18.46
C ASN A 43 -1.48 3.43 18.28
N GLY A 44 -0.36 2.92 17.75
CA GLY A 44 -0.16 1.49 17.48
C GLY A 44 -0.81 0.98 16.20
N LEU A 45 -1.34 1.86 15.34
CA LEU A 45 -1.90 1.51 14.03
C LEU A 45 -1.06 2.10 12.92
N LEU A 46 -0.68 1.24 11.97
CA LEU A 46 -0.02 1.65 10.73
C LEU A 46 -1.10 2.03 9.70
N HIS A 47 -1.12 3.30 9.31
CA HIS A 47 -1.88 3.80 8.16
C HIS A 47 -0.99 3.84 6.93
N VAL A 48 -1.52 3.41 5.78
CA VAL A 48 -0.82 3.44 4.49
C VAL A 48 -1.73 4.12 3.48
N ASP A 49 -1.31 5.28 3.00
CA ASP A 49 -2.09 6.09 2.08
C ASP A 49 -1.88 5.63 0.64
N LEU A 50 -2.98 5.33 -0.05
CA LEU A 50 -2.99 4.83 -1.42
C LEU A 50 -3.80 5.77 -2.31
N GLU A 51 -3.24 6.15 -3.46
CA GLU A 51 -3.92 6.94 -4.49
C GLU A 51 -4.08 6.12 -5.77
N ARG A 52 -5.25 6.25 -6.41
CA ARG A 52 -5.50 5.69 -7.73
C ARG A 52 -5.31 6.75 -8.82
N VAL A 53 -4.26 6.61 -9.62
CA VAL A 53 -3.92 7.53 -10.71
C VAL A 53 -4.50 7.04 -12.04
N ILE A 54 -5.66 7.54 -12.48
CA ILE A 54 -6.21 7.11 -13.78
C ILE A 54 -5.41 7.76 -14.92
N PRO A 55 -4.78 6.98 -15.83
CA PRO A 55 -4.04 7.54 -16.96
C PRO A 55 -4.92 8.43 -17.84
N GLU A 56 -4.36 9.52 -18.34
CA GLU A 56 -5.11 10.49 -19.17
C GLU A 56 -5.70 9.87 -20.45
N ALA A 57 -5.06 8.84 -20.99
CA ALA A 57 -5.57 8.08 -22.14
C ALA A 57 -6.88 7.34 -21.85
N LYS A 58 -7.22 7.09 -20.59
CA LYS A 58 -8.50 6.51 -20.16
C LYS A 58 -9.53 7.57 -19.79
N LYS A 59 -9.17 8.87 -19.80
CA LYS A 59 -10.16 9.94 -19.63
C LYS A 59 -11.08 9.94 -20.87
N PRO A 60 -12.40 10.06 -20.70
CA PRO A 60 -13.32 10.22 -21.82
C PRO A 60 -12.89 11.42 -22.67
N ARG A 61 -12.62 11.20 -23.95
CA ARG A 61 -12.36 12.28 -24.90
C ARG A 61 -13.66 12.65 -25.60
N LYS A 62 -13.98 13.95 -25.63
CA LYS A 62 -15.08 14.47 -26.44
C LYS A 62 -14.60 14.49 -27.90
N ILE A 63 -15.23 13.68 -28.74
CA ILE A 63 -15.02 13.70 -30.20
C ILE A 63 -16.09 14.60 -30.79
N GLU A 64 -15.70 15.64 -31.52
CA GLU A 64 -16.65 16.44 -32.28
C GLU A 64 -17.15 15.63 -33.49
N ILE A 65 -18.46 15.48 -33.62
CA ILE A 65 -19.08 14.83 -34.79
C ILE A 65 -19.61 15.93 -35.72
N GLY A 66 -18.96 16.11 -36.88
CA GLY A 66 -19.47 16.87 -38.03
C GLY A 66 -18.47 17.85 -38.65
N GLY A 67 -18.11 17.65 -39.93
CA GLY A 67 -17.25 18.61 -40.63
C GLY A 67 -16.81 18.38 -42.10
N ARG A 68 -17.46 17.52 -42.93
CA ARG A 68 -17.19 17.29 -44.39
C ARG A 68 -15.77 16.72 -44.69
N LEU A 69 -15.50 15.93 -45.73
CA LEU A 69 -16.06 15.85 -47.08
C LEU A 69 -16.36 14.39 -47.48
N PHE A 70 -17.59 14.15 -47.96
CA PHE A 70 -17.79 13.15 -49.00
C PHE A 70 -17.51 13.89 -50.32
N GLU A 71 -16.39 13.59 -50.96
CA GLU A 71 -16.19 13.92 -52.37
C GLU A 71 -16.76 12.75 -53.18
N SER A 72 -17.79 13.05 -53.96
CA SER A 72 -18.33 12.17 -55.00
C SER A 72 -17.61 12.48 -56.32
N GLU A 73 -16.97 11.48 -56.90
CA GLU A 73 -16.79 11.32 -58.35
C GLU A 73 -17.64 10.14 -58.83
#